data_AF-A0A350WRB7-F1
#
_entry.id   AF-A0A350WRB7-F1
#
_cell.length_a   1.000
_cell.length_b   1.000
_cell.length_c   1.000
_cell.angle_alpha   90.00
_cell.angle_beta   90.00
_cell.angle_gamma   90.00
#
_symmetry.space_group_name_H-M   'P 1'
#
loop_
_entity.id
_entity.type
_entity.pdbx_description
1 polymer ?
#
loop_
_entity_poly.entity_id
_entity_poly.type
_entity_poly.pdbx_seq_one_letter_code
_entity_poly.pdbx_strand_id
1 'polypeptide(L)'
;MHPGTVHALGPGMLIYEIQQTSDITYRVYDWGRAETETRKLHIDKAIAVSNPNAASLPVKPPQMEDGEVTTLTQCQYFQLDEIRVGKKTVRLETGGESFHGLTVIEG
;
A
#
# COMPACT_ATOMS: atom_id res chain seq x y z
N MET A 1 1.64 -3.91 -4.01
CA MET A 1 1.11 -5.29 -4.17
C MET A 1 0.07 -5.27 -5.29
N HIS A 2 0.01 -6.32 -6.12
CA HIS A 2 -0.93 -6.36 -7.24
C HIS A 2 -2.23 -7.11 -6.88
N PRO A 3 -3.39 -6.75 -7.47
CA PRO A 3 -4.62 -7.53 -7.34
C PRO A 3 -4.39 -9.01 -7.65
N GLY A 4 -5.08 -9.89 -6.92
CA GLY A 4 -4.91 -11.35 -7.03
C GLY A 4 -3.76 -11.94 -6.20
N THR A 5 -2.99 -11.11 -5.48
CA THR A 5 -2.00 -11.59 -4.49
C THR A 5 -2.72 -11.94 -3.18
N VAL A 6 -2.61 -13.19 -2.71
CA VAL A 6 -3.11 -13.58 -1.38
C VAL A 6 -2.17 -13.02 -0.31
N HIS A 7 -2.72 -12.28 0.65
CA HIS A 7 -1.93 -11.64 1.71
C HIS A 7 -2.77 -11.38 2.96
N ALA A 8 -2.10 -11.08 4.07
CA ALA A 8 -2.71 -10.64 5.31
C ALA A 8 -1.72 -9.75 6.09
N LEU A 9 -2.25 -8.83 6.89
CA LEU A 9 -1.47 -8.04 7.84
C LEU A 9 -1.43 -8.73 9.20
N GLY A 10 -0.24 -8.80 9.79
CA GLY A 10 -0.01 -9.40 11.10
C GLY A 10 -0.28 -8.43 12.26
N PRO A 11 -0.33 -8.92 13.50
CA PRO A 11 -0.47 -8.07 14.68
C PRO A 11 0.79 -7.23 14.91
N GLY A 12 0.64 -6.11 15.62
CA GLY A 12 1.77 -5.27 16.07
C GLY A 12 2.39 -4.37 14.99
N MET A 13 1.62 -4.04 13.95
CA MET A 13 2.07 -3.21 12.84
C MET A 13 1.37 -1.85 12.86
N LEU A 14 2.13 -0.77 12.69
CA LEU A 14 1.62 0.50 12.20
C LEU A 14 1.97 0.58 10.72
N ILE A 15 0.97 0.81 9.87
CA ILE A 15 1.15 0.81 8.42
C ILE A 15 0.60 2.10 7.82
N TYR A 16 1.25 2.53 6.75
CA TYR A 16 0.72 3.50 5.81
C TYR A 16 0.33 2.78 4.54
N GLU A 17 -0.98 2.56 4.34
CA GLU A 17 -1.52 1.84 3.19
C GLU A 17 -2.15 2.82 2.20
N ILE A 18 -1.61 2.84 0.98
CA ILE A 18 -2.22 3.51 -0.16
C ILE A 18 -2.79 2.45 -1.09
N GLN A 19 -4.07 2.56 -1.37
CA GLN A 19 -4.80 1.67 -2.26
C GLN A 19 -5.66 2.46 -3.24
N GLN A 20 -6.06 1.80 -4.32
CA GLN A 20 -7.09 2.34 -5.21
C GLN A 20 -8.40 2.51 -4.43
N THR A 21 -9.26 3.42 -4.88
CA THR A 21 -10.62 3.58 -4.34
C THR A 21 -11.47 2.34 -4.66
N SER A 22 -11.34 1.31 -3.85
CA SER A 22 -12.02 0.02 -3.95
C SER A 22 -12.25 -0.52 -2.54
N ASP A 23 -13.42 -1.10 -2.30
CA ASP A 23 -13.80 -1.74 -1.05
C ASP A 23 -13.93 -3.27 -1.19
N ILE A 24 -13.56 -3.82 -2.35
CA ILE A 24 -13.70 -5.25 -2.65
C ILE A 24 -12.60 -6.05 -1.94
N THR A 25 -12.99 -6.94 -1.02
CA THR A 25 -12.10 -7.90 -0.37
C THR A 25 -12.70 -9.31 -0.40
N TYR A 26 -11.98 -10.27 -0.99
CA TYR A 26 -12.33 -11.69 -0.93
C TYR A 26 -11.53 -12.41 0.13
N ARG A 27 -12.14 -12.57 1.31
CA ARG A 27 -11.53 -13.25 2.45
C ARG A 27 -11.51 -14.77 2.24
N VAL A 28 -10.32 -15.37 2.38
CA VAL A 28 -10.13 -16.82 2.26
C VAL A 28 -10.13 -17.55 3.60
N TYR A 29 -9.65 -16.89 4.66
CA TYR A 29 -9.59 -17.44 6.01
C TYR A 29 -9.61 -16.29 7.02
N ASP A 30 -10.12 -16.56 8.23
CA ASP A 30 -10.28 -15.54 9.27
C ASP A 30 -9.85 -15.99 10.68
N TRP A 31 -8.82 -16.83 10.76
CA TRP A 31 -8.24 -17.29 12.03
C TRP A 31 -9.24 -18.00 12.95
N GLY A 32 -10.20 -18.72 12.37
CA GLY A 32 -11.22 -19.48 13.12
C GLY A 32 -12.29 -18.61 13.80
N ARG A 33 -12.35 -17.31 13.50
CA ARG A 33 -13.45 -16.44 13.97
C ARG A 33 -14.76 -16.80 13.27
N ALA A 34 -15.87 -16.62 13.98
CA ALA A 34 -17.20 -16.82 13.41
C ALA A 34 -17.47 -15.81 12.28
N GLU A 35 -18.12 -16.27 11.22
CA GLU A 35 -18.55 -15.40 10.13
C GLU A 35 -19.64 -14.43 10.59
N THR A 36 -19.59 -13.23 10.05
CA THR A 36 -20.61 -12.18 10.20
C THR A 36 -20.81 -11.51 8.85
N GLU A 37 -21.80 -10.63 8.72
CA GLU A 37 -22.03 -9.86 7.49
C GLU A 37 -20.76 -9.14 6.97
N THR A 38 -19.89 -8.67 7.87
CA THR A 38 -18.64 -7.97 7.49
C THR A 38 -17.43 -8.90 7.36
N ARG A 39 -17.55 -10.16 7.85
CA ARG A 39 -16.44 -11.12 7.96
C ARG A 39 -16.59 -12.36 7.09
N LYS A 40 -17.59 -12.38 6.21
CA LYS A 40 -17.89 -13.52 5.34
C LYS A 40 -16.68 -14.02 4.54
N LEU A 41 -16.56 -15.33 4.39
CA LEU A 41 -15.59 -15.96 3.51
C LEU A 41 -16.10 -15.98 2.06
N HIS A 42 -15.20 -15.82 1.11
CA HIS A 42 -15.50 -15.68 -0.31
C HIS A 42 -14.65 -16.64 -1.15
N ILE A 43 -14.69 -17.94 -0.83
CA ILE A 43 -13.76 -18.95 -1.34
C ILE A 43 -13.78 -19.02 -2.88
N ASP A 44 -14.94 -19.20 -3.49
CA ASP A 44 -15.04 -19.33 -4.96
C ASP A 44 -14.56 -18.07 -5.69
N LYS A 45 -14.93 -16.89 -5.18
CA LYS A 45 -14.50 -15.61 -5.75
C LYS A 45 -12.99 -15.40 -5.59
N ALA A 46 -12.43 -15.77 -4.44
CA ALA A 46 -11.01 -15.69 -4.19
C ALA A 46 -10.23 -16.61 -5.14
N ILE A 47 -10.68 -17.87 -5.32
CA ILE A 47 -10.07 -18.81 -6.26
C ILE A 47 -10.09 -18.25 -7.69
N ALA A 48 -11.21 -17.66 -8.11
CA ALA A 48 -11.37 -17.12 -9.46
C ALA A 48 -10.41 -15.96 -9.80
N VAL A 49 -9.93 -15.21 -8.80
CA VAL A 49 -9.07 -14.02 -9.02
C VAL A 49 -7.66 -14.16 -8.49
N SER A 50 -7.36 -15.22 -7.72
CA SER A 50 -6.04 -15.40 -7.13
C SER A 50 -5.03 -15.83 -8.18
N ASN A 51 -3.85 -15.21 -8.13
CA ASN A 51 -2.71 -15.62 -8.95
C ASN A 51 -1.72 -16.41 -8.08
N PRO A 52 -1.59 -17.73 -8.26
CA PRO A 52 -0.69 -18.56 -7.45
C PRO A 52 0.79 -18.27 -7.70
N ASN A 53 1.11 -17.60 -8.82
CA ASN A 53 2.47 -17.18 -9.15
C ASN A 53 2.76 -15.73 -8.74
N ALA A 54 1.83 -15.06 -8.06
CA ALA A 54 2.07 -13.71 -7.56
C ALA A 54 3.15 -13.74 -6.48
N ALA A 55 4.26 -13.05 -6.74
CA ALA A 55 5.32 -12.82 -5.78
C ALA A 55 5.42 -11.32 -5.51
N SER A 56 5.45 -10.94 -4.24
CA SER A 56 5.87 -9.61 -3.82
C SER A 56 7.25 -9.73 -3.21
N LEU A 57 8.25 -9.10 -3.86
CA LEU A 57 9.60 -9.03 -3.30
C LEU A 57 9.67 -7.82 -2.36
N PRO A 58 10.27 -7.97 -1.17
CA PRO A 58 10.52 -6.83 -0.31
C PRO A 58 11.44 -5.85 -1.03
N VAL A 59 10.97 -4.62 -1.19
CA VAL A 59 11.79 -3.50 -1.67
C VAL A 59 12.55 -2.97 -0.48
N LYS A 60 13.88 -2.91 -0.58
CA LYS A 60 14.69 -2.26 0.45
C LYS A 60 14.38 -0.76 0.42
N PRO A 61 14.08 -0.13 1.57
CA PRO A 61 13.97 1.31 1.64
C PRO A 61 15.25 1.97 1.11
N PRO A 62 15.15 3.07 0.36
CA PRO A 62 16.31 3.83 -0.06
C PRO A 62 17.05 4.40 1.16
N GLN A 63 18.37 4.48 1.08
CA GLN A 63 19.13 5.32 2.01
C GLN A 63 18.98 6.77 1.54
N MET A 64 18.33 7.59 2.35
CA MET A 64 18.03 8.98 1.99
C MET A 64 18.74 9.99 2.90
N GLU A 65 19.24 11.06 2.29
CA GLU A 65 19.80 12.24 2.96
C GLU A 65 18.76 13.36 3.15
N ASP A 66 19.13 14.39 3.93
CA ASP A 66 18.32 15.60 4.09
C ASP A 66 18.13 16.32 2.74
N GLY A 67 16.88 16.56 2.37
CA GLY A 67 16.46 17.24 1.15
C GLY A 67 16.16 16.30 -0.02
N GLU A 68 16.08 14.99 0.21
CA GLU A 68 15.84 14.00 -0.85
C GLU A 68 14.38 13.56 -0.94
N VAL A 69 13.98 13.25 -2.18
CA VAL A 69 12.69 12.65 -2.54
C VAL A 69 12.99 11.38 -3.31
N THR A 70 12.37 10.26 -2.92
CA THR A 70 12.51 8.99 -3.65
C THR A 70 11.17 8.34 -3.86
N THR A 71 10.88 7.95 -5.10
CA THR A 71 9.69 7.17 -5.43
C THR A 71 9.84 5.74 -4.93
N LEU A 72 8.98 5.35 -3.98
CA LEU A 72 8.92 3.99 -3.45
C LEU A 72 8.17 3.04 -4.38
N THR A 73 7.06 3.53 -4.95
CA THR A 73 6.28 2.77 -5.93
C THR A 73 5.41 3.70 -6.78
N GLN A 74 5.08 3.25 -7.98
CA GLN A 74 4.21 3.96 -8.89
C GLN A 74 3.32 2.98 -9.65
N CYS A 75 2.08 3.39 -9.89
CA CYS A 75 1.16 2.72 -10.78
C CYS A 75 0.35 3.75 -11.56
N GLN A 76 -0.57 3.28 -12.41
CA GLN A 76 -1.44 4.15 -13.21
C GLN A 76 -2.39 5.04 -12.38
N TYR A 77 -2.54 4.78 -11.08
CA TYR A 77 -3.49 5.48 -10.20
C TYR A 77 -2.82 6.46 -9.24
N PHE A 78 -1.60 6.17 -8.80
CA PHE A 78 -0.87 6.97 -7.82
C PHE A 78 0.63 6.70 -7.88
N GLN A 79 1.38 7.67 -7.36
CA GLN A 79 2.80 7.58 -7.05
C GLN A 79 2.96 7.78 -5.54
N LEU A 80 3.77 6.93 -4.91
CA LEU A 80 4.14 7.08 -3.50
C LEU A 80 5.62 7.44 -3.42
N ASP A 81 5.88 8.65 -2.94
CA ASP A 81 7.22 9.15 -2.67
C ASP A 81 7.49 9.18 -1.17
N GLU A 82 8.70 8.79 -0.79
CA GLU A 82 9.28 9.11 0.52
C GLU A 82 10.06 10.41 0.41
N ILE A 83 9.95 11.27 1.42
CA ILE A 83 10.58 12.59 1.45
C ILE A 83 11.31 12.70 2.79
N ARG A 84 12.62 12.96 2.74
CA ARG A 84 13.41 13.24 3.94
C ARG A 84 13.78 14.71 3.99
N VAL A 85 13.25 15.41 5.00
CA VAL A 85 13.47 16.84 5.21
C VAL A 85 13.93 17.08 6.65
N GLY A 86 15.06 17.75 6.79
CA GLY A 86 15.60 18.24 8.05
C GLY A 86 15.80 19.75 7.98
N LYS A 87 17.01 20.19 7.60
CA LYS A 87 17.35 21.62 7.47
C LYS A 87 17.16 22.13 6.05
N LYS A 88 17.30 21.25 5.05
CA LYS A 88 17.10 21.63 3.65
C LYS A 88 15.61 21.78 3.34
N THR A 89 15.32 22.44 2.22
CA THR A 89 13.96 22.58 1.70
C THR A 89 13.81 21.75 0.43
N VAL A 90 12.70 21.03 0.34
CA VAL A 90 12.27 20.33 -0.88
C VAL A 90 11.14 21.15 -1.51
N ARG A 91 11.18 21.29 -2.84
CA ARG A 91 10.06 21.84 -3.63
C ARG A 91 9.44 20.70 -4.43
N LEU A 92 8.12 20.59 -4.36
CA LEU A 92 7.33 19.62 -5.11
C LEU A 92 6.40 20.40 -6.03
N GLU A 93 6.30 19.97 -7.28
CA GLU A 93 5.53 20.65 -8.32
C GLU A 93 4.68 19.62 -9.06
N THR A 94 3.36 19.79 -9.07
CA THR A 94 2.45 18.90 -9.82
C THR A 94 2.15 19.40 -11.23
N GLY A 95 2.64 20.59 -11.60
CA GLY A 95 2.28 21.27 -12.84
C GLY A 95 0.79 21.63 -12.95
N GLY A 96 0.00 21.48 -11.88
CA GLY A 96 -1.46 21.67 -11.90
C GLY A 96 -2.24 20.49 -12.49
N GLU A 97 -1.58 19.39 -12.86
CA GLU A 97 -2.22 18.20 -13.45
C GLU A 97 -2.62 17.15 -12.41
N SER A 98 -2.11 17.29 -11.20
CA SER A 98 -2.35 16.40 -10.06
C SER A 98 -2.25 17.17 -8.73
N PHE A 99 -2.35 16.45 -7.61
CA PHE A 99 -2.18 17.00 -6.27
C PHE A 99 -1.23 16.12 -5.45
N HIS A 100 -0.60 16.71 -4.44
CA HIS A 100 0.15 15.97 -3.43
C HIS A 100 -0.73 15.74 -2.19
N GLY A 101 -0.80 14.49 -1.74
CA GLY A 101 -1.23 14.16 -0.38
C GLY A 101 0.01 13.94 0.49
N LEU A 102 0.19 14.76 1.52
CA LEU A 102 1.36 14.69 2.40
C LEU A 102 0.94 14.15 3.78
N THR A 103 1.68 13.13 4.25
CA THR A 103 1.53 12.58 5.60
C THR A 103 2.87 12.64 6.29
N VAL A 104 2.95 13.36 7.41
CA VAL A 104 4.16 13.41 8.25
C VAL A 104 4.12 12.22 9.20
N ILE A 105 5.07 11.29 9.04
CA ILE A 105 5.12 10.03 9.81
C ILE A 105 6.16 10.05 10.94
N GLU A 106 7.12 10.98 10.86
CA GLU A 106 8.20 11.19 11.84
C GLU A 106 8.57 12.68 11.82
N GLY A 107 8.99 13.23 12.96
CA GLY A 107 9.37 14.64 13.11
C GLY A 107 9.62 15.03 14.57
#